data_AF-A0A6L9ERX7-F1
#
_entry.id   AF-A0A6L9ERX7-F1
#
_cell.length_a   1.000
_cell.length_b   1.000
_cell.length_c   1.000
_cell.angle_alpha   90.00
_cell.angle_beta   90.00
_cell.angle_gamma   90.00
#
_symmetry.space_group_name_H-M   'P 1'
#
loop_
_entity.id
_entity.type
_entity.pdbx_description
1 polymer ?
#
loop_
_entity_poly.entity_id
_entity_poly.type
_entity_poly.pdbx_seq_one_letter_code
_entity_poly.pdbx_strand_id
1 'polypeptide(L)' 'MDKQISFFDKAKITFIEDGTKLHEDFKSGSEFEVFMEQEHNYIILHDGVFYGPLKEMCEKVK' A
#
# COMPACT_ATOMS: atom_id res chain seq x y z
N MET A 1 -14.16 14.46 -23.97
CA MET A 1 -12.74 14.49 -23.56
C MET A 1 -12.57 13.39 -22.53
N ASP A 2 -12.33 12.18 -23.02
CA ASP A 2 -12.05 11.01 -22.21
C ASP A 2 -10.76 11.27 -21.45
N LYS A 3 -10.88 11.53 -20.15
CA LYS A 3 -9.74 11.47 -19.25
C LYS A 3 -9.31 10.01 -19.19
N GLN A 4 -8.41 9.63 -20.09
CA GLN A 4 -7.63 8.41 -19.98
C GLN A 4 -7.01 8.43 -18.58
N ILE A 5 -7.50 7.56 -17.70
CA ILE A 5 -6.91 7.37 -16.38
C ILE A 5 -5.52 6.80 -16.65
N SER A 6 -4.49 7.64 -16.46
CA SER A 6 -3.11 7.22 -16.54
C SER A 6 -2.91 6.15 -15.45
N PHE A 7 -2.62 4.92 -15.85
CA PHE A 7 -2.36 3.81 -14.94
C PHE A 7 -1.03 3.96 -14.17
N PHE A 8 -0.36 5.11 -14.29
CA PHE A 8 1.00 5.34 -13.84
C PHE A 8 1.14 6.11 -12.51
N ASP A 9 0.07 6.70 -11.97
CA ASP A 9 0.12 7.47 -10.71
C ASP A 9 -0.61 6.76 -9.56
N LYS A 10 -0.39 5.44 -9.41
CA LYS A 10 -0.90 4.75 -8.23
C LYS A 10 -0.08 5.17 -7.02
N ALA A 11 -0.75 5.66 -5.99
CA ALA A 11 -0.12 5.95 -4.72
C ALA A 11 0.60 4.71 -4.18
N LYS A 12 1.77 4.90 -3.59
CA LYS A 12 2.52 3.84 -2.91
C LYS A 12 2.53 4.10 -1.42
N ILE A 13 2.74 3.04 -0.66
CA ILE A 13 3.04 3.14 0.77
C ILE A 13 4.36 2.45 1.05
N THR A 14 5.10 3.00 2.01
CA THR A 14 6.29 2.39 2.59
C THR A 14 5.97 1.99 4.02
N PHE A 15 6.27 0.76 4.41
CA PHE A 15 6.18 0.36 5.81
C PHE A 15 7.25 1.06 6.63
N ILE A 16 6.87 1.75 7.72
CA ILE A 16 7.85 2.36 8.64
C ILE A 16 8.27 1.38 9.76
N GLU A 17 7.45 0.38 10.04
CA GLU A 17 7.70 -0.69 11.01
C GLU A 17 7.49 -2.07 10.36
N ASP A 18 8.07 -3.11 10.96
CA ASP A 18 7.91 -4.48 10.48
C ASP A 18 6.47 -4.97 10.66
N GLY A 19 5.76 -5.08 9.54
CA GLY A 19 4.44 -5.68 9.40
C GLY A 19 4.48 -7.20 9.19
N THR A 20 5.53 -7.89 9.64
CA THR A 20 5.72 -9.36 9.43
C THR A 20 4.61 -10.22 10.02
N LYS A 21 3.77 -9.66 10.91
CA LYS A 21 2.52 -10.29 11.38
C LYS A 21 1.47 -10.46 10.28
N LEU A 22 1.49 -9.62 9.26
CA LEU A 22 0.59 -9.67 8.10
C LEU A 22 1.20 -10.50 6.97
N HIS A 23 2.45 -10.22 6.60
CA HIS A 23 3.18 -10.94 5.56
C HIS A 23 4.70 -10.80 5.76
N GLU A 24 5.48 -11.82 5.46
CA GLU A 24 6.93 -11.83 5.68
C GLU A 24 7.69 -10.75 4.90
N ASP A 25 7.13 -10.32 3.76
CA ASP A 25 7.71 -9.26 2.91
C ASP A 25 7.44 -7.84 3.42
N PHE A 26 6.53 -7.67 4.39
CA PHE A 26 6.16 -6.36 4.92
C PHE A 26 7.16 -5.91 5.98
N LYS A 27 8.39 -5.69 5.54
CA LYS A 27 9.50 -5.21 6.37
C LYS A 27 9.56 -3.69 6.33
N SER A 28 10.12 -3.07 7.36
CA SER A 28 10.38 -1.62 7.32
C SER A 28 11.19 -1.25 6.06
N GLY A 29 10.77 -0.20 5.37
CA GLY A 29 11.33 0.28 4.10
C GLY A 29 10.79 -0.43 2.84
N SER A 30 9.96 -1.46 2.97
CA SER A 30 9.31 -2.09 1.81
C SER A 30 8.19 -1.22 1.25
N GLU A 31 8.06 -1.17 -0.08
CA GLU A 31 7.10 -0.34 -0.79
C GLU A 31 6.04 -1.16 -1.53
N PHE A 32 4.78 -0.75 -1.44
CA PHE A 32 3.66 -1.42 -2.10
C PHE A 32 2.69 -0.43 -2.75
N GLU A 33 2.13 -0.82 -3.90
CA GLU A 33 1.07 -0.05 -4.55
C GLU A 33 -0.23 -0.14 -3.77
N VAL A 34 -0.84 1.01 -3.53
CA VAL A 34 -2.16 1.10 -2.92
C VAL A 34 -3.22 0.79 -3.97
N PHE A 35 -4.02 -0.23 -3.70
CA PHE A 35 -5.22 -0.55 -4.48
C PHE A 35 -6.39 0.36 -4.09
N MET A 36 -6.57 0.60 -2.79
CA MET A 36 -7.63 1.46 -2.25
C MET A 36 -7.24 2.03 -0.89
N GLU A 37 -7.67 3.26 -0.58
CA GLU A 37 -7.51 3.86 0.75
C GLU A 37 -8.81 3.73 1.55
N GLN A 38 -8.71 3.30 2.80
CA GLN A 38 -9.81 3.32 3.77
C GLN A 38 -9.55 4.37 4.84
N GLU A 39 -10.44 4.51 5.83
CA GLU A 39 -10.31 5.53 6.87
C GLU A 39 -9.03 5.34 7.70
N HIS A 40 -8.79 4.14 8.21
CA HIS A 40 -7.70 3.83 9.15
C HIS A 40 -6.56 2.99 8.56
N ASN A 41 -6.76 2.38 7.38
CA ASN A 41 -5.80 1.47 6.75
C ASN A 41 -5.74 1.69 5.24
N TYR A 42 -4.70 1.13 4.63
CA TYR A 42 -4.59 0.97 3.19
C TYR A 42 -5.09 -0.40 2.78
N ILE A 43 -5.44 -0.56 1.51
CA ILE A 43 -5.62 -1.86 0.86
C ILE A 43 -4.55 -1.99 -0.20
N ILE A 44 -3.67 -2.97 -0.03
CA ILE A 44 -2.62 -3.31 -1.00
C ILE A 44 -2.89 -4.70 -1.57
N LEU A 45 -2.44 -4.93 -2.81
CA LEU A 45 -2.47 -6.24 -3.44
C LEU A 45 -1.03 -6.77 -3.50
N HIS A 46 -0.75 -7.85 -2.79
CA HIS A 46 0.55 -8.53 -2.79
C HIS A 46 0.34 -10.01 -3.08
N ASP A 47 1.03 -10.55 -4.09
CA ASP A 47 0.91 -11.95 -4.54
C ASP A 47 -0.54 -12.45 -4.74
N GLY A 48 -1.42 -11.58 -5.26
CA GLY A 48 -2.83 -11.92 -5.50
C GLY A 48 -3.71 -11.90 -4.25
N VAL A 49 -3.17 -11.51 -3.10
CA VAL A 49 -3.88 -11.41 -1.82
C VAL A 49 -3.99 -9.94 -1.39
N PHE A 50 -5.16 -9.56 -0.89
CA PHE A 50 -5.38 -8.21 -0.36
C PHE A 50 -4.99 -8.13 1.11
N TYR A 51 -4.19 -7.12 1.45
CA TYR A 51 -3.76 -6.84 2.81
C TYR A 51 -4.20 -5.45 3.25
N GLY A 52 -4.43 -5.33 4.56
CA GLY A 52 -4.92 -4.12 5.20
C GLY A 52 -3.96 -3.50 6.20
N PRO A 53 -2.77 -3.01 5.80
CA PRO A 53 -1.86 -2.39 6.76
C PRO A 53 -2.42 -1.07 7.29
N LEU A 54 -2.27 -0.85 8.60
CA LEU A 54 -2.75 0.36 9.27
C LEU A 54 -1.94 1.56 8.79
N LYS A 55 -2.60 2.73 8.65
CA LYS A 55 -1.93 3.95 8.20
C LYS A 55 -0.83 4.40 9.16
N GLU A 56 -0.95 4.09 10.44
CA GLU A 56 0.09 4.40 11.44
C GLU A 56 1.39 3.60 11.22
N MET A 57 1.32 2.46 10.53
CA MET A 57 2.49 1.62 10.20
C MET A 57 3.11 1.97 8.84
N CYS A 58 2.55 2.94 8.12
CA CYS A 58 2.88 3.21 6.73
C CYS A 58 2.98 4.70 6.43
N GLU A 59 3.94 5.07 5.59
CA GLU A 59 4.02 6.40 5.01
C GLU A 59 3.60 6.34 3.55
N LYS A 60 2.79 7.30 3.10
CA LYS A 60 2.37 7.39 1.71
C LYS A 60 3.44 8.09 0.89
N VAL A 61 3.95 7.41 -0.14
CA VAL A 61 4.91 7.95 -1.10
C VAL A 61 4.17 8.37 -2.37
N LYS A 62 4.44 9.60 -2.83
CA LYS A 62 3.86 10.17 -4.06
C LYS A 62 4.70 9.81 -5.28
#